data_AF-A0A166IVL6-F1
#
_entry.id   AF-A0A166IVL6-F1
#
_cell.length_a   1.000
_cell.length_b   1.000
_cell.length_c   1.000
_cell.angle_alpha   90.00
_cell.angle_beta   90.00
_cell.angle_gamma   90.00
#
_symmetry.space_group_name_H-M   'P 1'
#
loop_
_entity.id
_entity.type
_entity.pdbx_description
1 polymer ?
#
loop_
_entity_poly.entity_id
_entity_poly.type
_entity_poly.pdbx_seq_one_letter_code
_entity_poly.pdbx_strand_id
1 'polypeptide(L)'
;MENQIVLYIYSFPSYLREKPRVKIGRTSGSIDTDPTELALHRIRTQVKTSHPEVPKLLGAVKVPGEWVETTIHSQLKSKGYHIPEAPGIEWFEFPNQKELQDFLDKLYGAVIIDDFSELGGGRRDVEGDSFESIISAFGVKKLSGSEFRREIELIKVLNNELSPLYPGFPQWLERTMNSSDTVFNVAYRDKQAIGVAIWKPKVNGIAKLSTLFVTEDYRRSGIGRNLILTCFEQWKSERIRRAFVTTAKVELVPFFERYGFWVEGIGREIYEREAHQPEWFLTKLFFYESDQNNVDAISKAKILFPSIISTFHNPTGRKDVEQIRLENARVQLSDSNGSLIHQFSIHSWLNLTYPAESVYTPQTAYVIPILPQFLIQIFQAGKTVYYGKCSRTQDDMRGALILFYASRPISGIVAIARIVNRYIGTPNKLYNDLGMKGVLTLEEIGSQEQQRHAIEFDFLMPLRQVVHLNDLRSSGVLNGPPQTMHSLNLERYRKAVELGGVYAG
;
A
#
# COMPACT_ATOMS: atom_id res chain seq x y z
N MET A 1 -10.07 27.24 12.69
CA MET A 1 -10.73 25.98 13.12
C MET A 1 -10.50 24.98 12.02
N GLU A 2 -9.86 23.86 12.35
CA GLU A 2 -9.70 22.76 11.40
C GLU A 2 -11.06 22.11 11.15
N ASN A 3 -11.42 21.97 9.88
CA ASN A 3 -12.66 21.34 9.47
C ASN A 3 -12.36 19.91 9.01
N GLN A 4 -13.17 18.95 9.44
CA GLN A 4 -13.20 17.63 8.82
C GLN A 4 -14.18 17.61 7.65
N ILE A 5 -13.92 16.73 6.68
CA ILE A 5 -14.84 16.42 5.60
C ILE A 5 -15.42 15.03 5.88
N VAL A 6 -16.74 14.90 5.83
CA VAL A 6 -17.46 13.67 6.09
C VAL A 6 -18.21 13.27 4.84
N LEU A 7 -17.93 12.07 4.33
CA LEU A 7 -18.75 11.41 3.32
C LEU A 7 -19.85 10.63 4.04
N TYR A 8 -21.10 10.80 3.61
CA TYR A 8 -22.23 10.09 4.17
C TYR A 8 -23.03 9.37 3.09
N ILE A 9 -23.62 8.26 3.50
CA ILE A 9 -24.45 7.40 2.66
C ILE A 9 -25.74 7.18 3.41
N TYR A 10 -26.86 7.49 2.76
CA TYR A 10 -28.18 7.23 3.33
C TYR A 10 -29.13 6.68 2.29
N SER A 11 -30.22 6.09 2.77
CA SER A 11 -31.31 5.60 1.92
C SER A 11 -32.64 5.75 2.66
N PHE A 12 -33.74 5.52 1.97
CA PHE A 12 -35.05 5.37 2.60
C PHE A 12 -35.38 3.88 2.77
N PRO A 13 -36.07 3.46 3.85
CA PRO A 13 -36.44 2.07 4.07
C PRO A 13 -37.03 1.35 2.84
N SER A 14 -37.92 1.98 2.07
CA SER A 14 -38.47 1.39 0.85
C SER A 14 -37.46 1.21 -0.29
N TYR A 15 -36.38 1.99 -0.27
CA TYR A 15 -35.32 1.97 -1.28
C TYR A 15 -34.26 0.91 -0.99
N LEU A 16 -34.28 0.28 0.18
CA LEU A 16 -33.36 -0.79 0.57
C LEU A 16 -33.89 -2.20 0.26
N ARG A 17 -34.71 -2.35 -0.79
CA ARG A 17 -35.23 -3.65 -1.22
C ARG A 17 -34.22 -4.33 -2.16
N GLU A 18 -34.70 -5.18 -3.07
CA GLU A 18 -33.90 -6.06 -3.94
C GLU A 18 -32.74 -5.33 -4.64
N LYS A 19 -32.99 -4.13 -5.18
CA LYS A 19 -31.98 -3.24 -5.75
C LYS A 19 -31.84 -1.99 -4.89
N PRO A 20 -30.90 -1.96 -3.94
CA PRO A 20 -30.83 -0.86 -3.00
C PRO A 20 -30.45 0.45 -3.68
N ARG A 21 -31.23 1.51 -3.42
CA ARG A 21 -30.93 2.87 -3.90
C ARG A 21 -30.41 3.71 -2.76
N VAL A 22 -29.23 4.26 -2.91
CA VAL A 22 -28.57 5.06 -1.87
C VAL A 22 -28.18 6.41 -2.42
N LYS A 23 -28.20 7.42 -1.56
CA LYS A 23 -27.64 8.73 -1.82
C LYS A 23 -26.30 8.83 -1.12
N ILE A 24 -25.29 9.26 -1.87
CA ILE A 24 -23.92 9.45 -1.38
C ILE A 24 -23.60 10.93 -1.49
N GLY A 25 -23.39 11.58 -0.34
CA GLY A 25 -23.13 13.01 -0.27
C GLY A 25 -21.95 13.33 0.64
N ARG A 26 -21.59 14.62 0.71
CA ARG A 26 -20.59 15.13 1.64
C ARG A 26 -21.09 16.28 2.51
N THR A 27 -20.46 16.43 3.67
CA THR A 27 -20.58 17.58 4.54
C THR A 27 -19.24 17.93 5.15
N SER A 28 -19.10 19.14 5.69
CA SER A 28 -17.93 19.55 6.47
C SER A 28 -18.38 20.13 7.81
N GLY A 29 -17.50 20.08 8.80
CA GLY A 29 -17.78 20.58 10.14
C GLY A 29 -16.53 20.59 11.01
N SER A 30 -16.68 20.99 12.27
CA SER A 30 -15.57 20.96 13.23
C SER A 30 -15.01 19.54 13.36
N ILE A 31 -13.69 19.42 13.51
CA ILE A 31 -13.01 18.13 13.72
C ILE A 31 -13.49 17.41 15.01
N ASP A 32 -14.04 18.14 15.97
CA ASP A 32 -14.52 17.60 17.25
C ASP A 32 -15.94 17.03 17.19
N THR A 33 -16.67 17.28 16.10
CA THR A 33 -18.05 16.79 15.96
C THR A 33 -18.05 15.35 15.45
N ASP A 34 -18.93 14.50 15.98
CA ASP A 34 -19.05 13.13 15.49
C ASP A 34 -19.49 13.11 14.00
N PRO A 35 -18.84 12.33 13.12
CA PRO A 35 -19.18 12.26 11.70
C PRO A 35 -20.65 11.85 11.44
N THR A 36 -21.22 11.00 12.29
CA THR A 36 -22.62 10.56 12.21
C THR A 36 -23.56 11.72 12.49
N GLU A 37 -23.26 12.54 13.50
CA GLU A 37 -24.06 13.72 13.83
C GLU A 37 -24.03 14.77 12.72
N LEU A 38 -22.84 15.05 12.16
CA LEU A 38 -22.70 15.94 11.00
C LEU A 38 -23.51 15.43 9.80
N ALA A 39 -23.40 14.14 9.50
CA ALA A 39 -24.14 13.50 8.42
C ALA A 39 -25.66 13.59 8.63
N LEU A 40 -26.15 13.23 9.83
CA LEU A 40 -27.58 13.28 10.15
C LEU A 40 -28.13 14.70 10.07
N HIS A 41 -27.38 15.70 10.54
CA HIS A 41 -27.77 17.10 10.41
C HIS A 41 -27.88 17.50 8.93
N ARG A 42 -26.89 17.13 8.11
CA ARG A 42 -26.91 17.39 6.67
C ARG A 42 -28.07 16.68 5.97
N ILE A 43 -28.34 15.43 6.32
CA ILE A 43 -29.45 14.66 5.74
C ILE A 43 -30.79 15.30 6.10
N ARG A 44 -31.00 15.71 7.36
CA ARG A 44 -32.23 16.38 7.80
C ARG A 44 -32.46 17.71 7.09
N THR A 45 -31.41 18.45 6.76
CA THR A 45 -31.52 19.70 6.00
C THR A 45 -31.80 19.46 4.51
N GLN A 46 -31.34 18.33 3.95
CA GLN A 46 -31.56 17.97 2.54
C GLN A 46 -32.93 17.32 2.29
N VAL A 47 -33.42 16.52 3.24
CA VAL A 47 -34.71 15.83 3.12
C VAL A 47 -35.82 16.81 3.49
N LYS A 48 -36.68 17.12 2.53
CA LYS A 48 -37.87 17.95 2.77
C LYS A 48 -38.73 17.32 3.88
N THR A 49 -39.29 18.14 4.75
CA THR A 49 -40.20 17.72 5.84
C THR A 49 -41.43 16.93 5.37
N SER A 50 -41.70 16.90 4.06
CA SER A 50 -42.79 16.18 3.42
C SER A 50 -42.43 14.80 2.83
N HIS A 51 -41.19 14.32 2.97
CA HIS A 51 -40.86 12.97 2.50
C HIS A 51 -41.56 11.93 3.40
N PRO A 52 -42.24 10.91 2.83
CA PRO A 52 -43.08 9.98 3.61
C PRO A 52 -42.28 9.07 4.54
N GLU A 53 -40.97 8.97 4.34
CA GLU A 53 -40.09 8.09 5.10
C GLU A 53 -38.94 8.87 5.75
N VAL A 54 -38.58 8.45 6.97
CA VAL A 54 -37.39 8.93 7.68
C VAL A 54 -36.15 8.31 7.01
N PRO A 55 -35.15 9.12 6.61
CA PRO A 55 -33.93 8.61 6.00
C PRO A 55 -33.14 7.76 7.01
N LYS A 56 -32.67 6.60 6.55
CA LYS A 56 -31.76 5.72 7.27
C LYS A 56 -30.33 6.01 6.85
N LEU A 57 -29.51 6.46 7.79
CA LEU A 57 -28.07 6.56 7.59
C LEU A 57 -27.48 5.14 7.49
N LEU A 58 -26.74 4.88 6.42
CA LEU A 58 -26.05 3.61 6.17
C LEU A 58 -24.57 3.70 6.49
N GLY A 59 -24.00 4.90 6.34
CA GLY A 59 -22.68 5.18 6.87
C GLY A 59 -22.30 6.65 6.83
N ALA A 60 -21.39 7.02 7.71
CA ALA A 60 -20.79 8.35 7.78
C ALA A 60 -19.32 8.17 8.15
N VAL A 61 -18.43 8.69 7.31
CA VAL A 61 -16.99 8.48 7.48
C VAL A 61 -16.22 9.75 7.20
N LYS A 62 -15.18 10.00 8.00
CA LYS A 62 -14.23 11.07 7.74
C LYS A 62 -13.42 10.73 6.48
N VAL A 63 -13.34 11.66 5.55
CA VAL A 63 -12.58 11.52 4.30
C VAL A 63 -11.54 12.62 4.20
N PRO A 64 -10.41 12.36 3.51
CA PRO A 64 -9.29 13.29 3.41
C PRO A 64 -9.50 14.51 2.53
N GLY A 65 -10.58 14.57 1.75
CA GLY A 65 -10.76 15.63 0.78
C GLY A 65 -12.07 15.51 0.04
N GLU A 66 -12.52 16.64 -0.53
CA GLU A 66 -13.74 16.69 -1.35
C GLU A 66 -13.65 15.78 -2.58
N TRP A 67 -12.43 15.56 -3.09
CA TRP A 67 -12.18 14.72 -4.25
C TRP A 67 -12.65 13.27 -4.06
N VAL A 68 -12.74 12.77 -2.83
CA VAL A 68 -13.14 11.38 -2.54
C VAL A 68 -14.58 11.12 -2.99
N GLU A 69 -15.49 12.06 -2.73
CA GLU A 69 -16.87 11.97 -3.19
C GLU A 69 -16.92 11.93 -4.72
N THR A 70 -16.22 12.87 -5.37
CA THR A 70 -16.16 12.96 -6.84
C THR A 70 -15.63 11.67 -7.46
N THR A 71 -14.60 11.07 -6.87
CA THR A 71 -14.08 9.78 -7.34
C THR A 71 -15.12 8.68 -7.17
N ILE A 72 -15.72 8.54 -5.99
CA ILE A 72 -16.74 7.50 -5.73
C ILE A 72 -17.91 7.65 -6.70
N HIS A 73 -18.40 8.87 -6.91
CA HIS A 73 -19.46 9.14 -7.88
C HIS A 73 -19.06 8.74 -9.30
N SER A 74 -17.84 9.06 -9.71
CA SER A 74 -17.30 8.67 -11.02
C SER A 74 -17.25 7.15 -11.19
N GLN A 75 -16.78 6.43 -10.16
CA GLN A 75 -16.73 4.96 -10.17
C GLN A 75 -18.10 4.31 -10.23
N LEU A 76 -19.07 4.81 -9.46
CA LEU A 76 -20.41 4.26 -9.48
C LEU A 76 -21.13 4.59 -10.79
N LYS A 77 -20.85 5.76 -11.38
CA LYS A 77 -21.30 6.11 -12.75
C LYS A 77 -20.72 5.16 -13.79
N SER A 78 -19.41 4.87 -13.76
CA SER A 78 -18.77 3.98 -14.73
C SER A 78 -19.24 2.52 -14.61
N LYS A 79 -19.64 2.10 -13.40
CA LYS A 79 -20.30 0.80 -13.14
C LYS A 79 -21.77 0.76 -13.58
N GLY A 80 -22.34 1.89 -14.00
CA GLY A 80 -23.74 1.98 -14.40
C GLY A 80 -24.72 2.00 -13.23
N TYR A 81 -24.27 2.32 -12.01
CA TYR A 81 -25.14 2.34 -10.82
C TYR A 81 -25.85 3.68 -10.68
N HIS A 82 -25.41 4.72 -11.37
CA HIS A 82 -26.02 6.04 -11.29
C HIS A 82 -27.44 6.06 -11.85
N ILE A 83 -28.36 6.71 -11.13
CA ILE A 83 -29.77 6.88 -11.53
C ILE A 83 -29.92 8.25 -12.22
N PRO A 84 -29.98 8.34 -13.56
CA PRO A 84 -29.93 9.62 -14.27
C PRO A 84 -31.12 10.54 -14.00
N GLU A 85 -32.27 9.93 -13.67
CA GLU A 85 -33.57 10.59 -13.51
C GLU A 85 -33.84 11.01 -12.05
N ALA A 86 -32.92 10.72 -11.12
CA ALA A 86 -33.11 11.02 -9.72
C ALA A 86 -32.93 12.53 -9.41
N PRO A 87 -33.64 13.07 -8.41
CA PRO A 87 -33.44 14.45 -7.96
C PRO A 87 -32.07 14.61 -7.31
N GLY A 88 -31.11 15.11 -8.10
CA GLY A 88 -29.72 15.32 -7.73
C GLY A 88 -28.78 14.23 -8.28
N ILE A 89 -27.56 14.62 -8.64
CA ILE A 89 -26.52 13.82 -9.30
C ILE A 89 -25.88 12.70 -8.43
N GLU A 90 -26.49 12.38 -7.29
CA GLU A 90 -25.88 11.70 -6.14
C GLU A 90 -26.57 10.39 -5.75
N TRP A 91 -27.54 9.92 -6.54
CA TRP A 91 -28.29 8.69 -6.29
C TRP A 91 -27.75 7.52 -7.12
N PHE A 92 -27.59 6.37 -6.46
CA PHE A 92 -27.02 5.15 -7.04
C PHE A 92 -27.88 3.93 -6.69
N GLU A 93 -28.21 3.11 -7.69
CA GLU A 93 -28.88 1.81 -7.57
C GLU A 93 -27.83 0.69 -7.64
N PHE A 94 -27.68 -0.05 -6.54
CA PHE A 94 -26.80 -1.21 -6.47
C PHE A 94 -27.53 -2.46 -6.98
N PRO A 95 -26.82 -3.40 -7.64
CA PRO A 95 -27.44 -4.61 -8.19
C PRO A 95 -28.13 -5.49 -7.15
N ASN A 96 -27.63 -5.51 -5.91
CA ASN A 96 -28.16 -6.27 -4.79
C ASN A 96 -27.60 -5.75 -3.44
N GLN A 97 -28.15 -6.26 -2.34
CA GLN A 97 -27.71 -5.93 -0.98
C GLN A 97 -26.25 -6.29 -0.69
N LYS A 98 -25.76 -7.40 -1.24
CA LYS A 98 -24.37 -7.84 -1.02
C LYS A 98 -23.38 -6.84 -1.60
N GLU A 99 -23.62 -6.32 -2.80
CA GLU A 99 -22.74 -5.32 -3.40
C GLU A 99 -22.76 -3.98 -2.67
N LEU A 100 -23.92 -3.57 -2.14
CA LEU A 100 -23.99 -2.40 -1.26
C LEU A 100 -23.16 -2.63 0.01
N GLN A 101 -23.30 -3.80 0.64
CA GLN A 101 -22.53 -4.13 1.84
C GLN A 101 -21.02 -4.19 1.55
N ASP A 102 -20.60 -4.85 0.47
CA ASP A 102 -19.20 -4.91 0.04
C ASP A 102 -18.63 -3.51 -0.22
N PHE A 103 -19.44 -2.58 -0.75
CA PHE A 103 -19.05 -1.19 -0.94
C PHE A 103 -18.91 -0.44 0.39
N LEU A 104 -19.86 -0.60 1.32
CA LEU A 104 -19.78 -0.01 2.66
C LEU A 104 -18.57 -0.54 3.42
N ASP A 105 -18.34 -1.85 3.41
CA ASP A 105 -17.21 -2.50 4.07
C ASP A 105 -15.88 -2.01 3.49
N LYS A 106 -15.79 -1.81 2.17
CA LYS A 106 -14.62 -1.20 1.52
C LYS A 106 -14.44 0.26 1.91
N LEU A 107 -15.51 1.03 2.01
CA LEU A 107 -15.43 2.43 2.42
C LEU A 107 -14.98 2.55 3.88
N TYR A 108 -15.57 1.77 4.79
CA TYR A 108 -15.16 1.71 6.19
C TYR A 108 -13.75 1.17 6.33
N GLY A 109 -13.40 0.14 5.57
CA GLY A 109 -12.04 -0.37 5.48
C GLY A 109 -11.06 0.72 5.05
N ALA A 110 -11.34 1.43 3.96
CA ALA A 110 -10.53 2.52 3.44
C ALA A 110 -10.36 3.67 4.46
N VAL A 111 -11.37 3.94 5.29
CA VAL A 111 -11.31 4.95 6.36
C VAL A 111 -10.46 4.47 7.53
N ILE A 112 -10.61 3.21 7.95
CA ILE A 112 -9.85 2.60 9.05
C ILE A 112 -8.37 2.50 8.70
N ILE A 113 -8.06 2.15 7.45
CA ILE A 113 -6.68 1.97 6.97
C ILE A 113 -6.11 3.23 6.30
N ASP A 114 -6.88 4.32 6.32
CA ASP A 114 -6.63 5.60 5.65
C ASP A 114 -6.19 5.50 4.18
N ASP A 115 -6.64 4.45 3.48
CA ASP A 115 -6.25 4.11 2.12
C ASP A 115 -7.32 4.46 1.10
N PHE A 116 -7.36 5.73 0.74
CA PHE A 116 -8.02 6.21 -0.47
C PHE A 116 -7.07 6.23 -1.68
N SER A 117 -5.89 5.58 -1.64
CA SER A 117 -4.95 5.57 -2.79
C SER A 117 -5.54 4.86 -4.02
N GLU A 118 -6.48 3.93 -3.79
CA GLU A 118 -7.33 3.33 -4.82
C GLU A 118 -8.35 4.31 -5.43
N LEU A 119 -8.46 5.54 -4.89
CA LEU A 119 -9.41 6.57 -5.31
C LEU A 119 -8.73 7.88 -5.73
N GLY A 120 -7.47 8.11 -5.37
CA GLY A 120 -6.74 9.34 -5.70
C GLY A 120 -5.90 9.20 -6.96
N GLY A 121 -5.99 10.16 -7.89
CA GLY A 121 -4.95 10.36 -8.89
C GLY A 121 -3.73 10.95 -8.20
N GLY A 122 -2.62 10.21 -8.11
CA GLY A 122 -1.42 10.77 -7.49
C GLY A 122 -0.81 11.90 -8.32
N ARG A 123 0.03 12.72 -7.69
CA ARG A 123 0.70 13.86 -8.34
C ARG A 123 1.58 13.38 -9.50
N ARG A 124 1.63 14.17 -10.57
CA ARG A 124 2.43 13.96 -11.79
C ARG A 124 3.41 15.12 -11.97
N ASP A 125 4.34 15.23 -11.03
CA ASP A 125 5.27 16.35 -10.87
C ASP A 125 6.65 16.10 -11.49
N VAL A 126 6.89 14.91 -12.04
CA VAL A 126 8.17 14.46 -12.58
C VAL A 126 7.84 13.99 -13.99
N GLU A 127 8.38 14.72 -14.94
CA GLU A 127 8.27 14.42 -16.36
C GLU A 127 9.60 13.88 -16.88
N GLY A 128 9.55 13.21 -18.04
CA GLY A 128 10.71 12.68 -18.72
C GLY A 128 10.59 11.20 -19.03
N ASP A 129 11.66 10.67 -19.60
CA ASP A 129 11.76 9.29 -20.07
C ASP A 129 13.13 8.66 -19.79
N SER A 130 13.93 9.31 -18.94
CA SER A 130 15.28 8.86 -18.54
C SER A 130 15.26 8.02 -17.26
N PHE A 131 16.37 7.34 -16.97
CA PHE A 131 16.52 6.57 -15.74
C PHE A 131 16.58 7.48 -14.50
N GLU A 132 17.23 8.65 -14.62
CA GLU A 132 17.28 9.67 -13.57
C GLU A 132 15.87 10.16 -13.22
N SER A 133 14.99 10.26 -14.22
CA SER A 133 13.59 10.62 -14.01
C SER A 133 12.85 9.52 -13.23
N ILE A 134 13.12 8.24 -13.50
CA ILE A 134 12.60 7.10 -12.71
C ILE A 134 13.10 7.16 -11.26
N ILE A 135 14.40 7.40 -11.04
CA ILE A 135 14.98 7.51 -9.70
C ILE A 135 14.41 8.74 -8.96
N SER A 136 14.21 9.86 -9.65
CA SER A 136 13.57 11.06 -9.10
C SER A 136 12.10 10.78 -8.73
N ALA A 137 11.38 10.03 -9.55
CA ALA A 137 10.01 9.60 -9.29
C ALA A 137 9.91 8.64 -8.10
N PHE A 138 10.89 7.75 -7.89
CA PHE A 138 10.98 6.99 -6.64
C PHE A 138 11.26 7.94 -5.46
N GLY A 139 12.28 8.79 -5.61
CA GLY A 139 12.46 10.03 -4.87
C GLY A 139 12.95 9.88 -3.43
N VAL A 140 13.41 8.71 -2.99
CA VAL A 140 13.95 8.53 -1.63
C VAL A 140 15.47 8.63 -1.67
N LYS A 141 16.06 9.41 -0.77
CA LYS A 141 17.52 9.52 -0.58
C LYS A 141 17.91 9.20 0.85
N LYS A 142 19.02 8.50 1.04
CA LYS A 142 19.66 8.32 2.33
C LYS A 142 20.50 9.56 2.67
N LEU A 143 20.23 10.16 3.81
CA LEU A 143 20.98 11.29 4.36
C LEU A 143 21.64 10.93 5.69
N SER A 144 22.80 11.55 5.94
CA SER A 144 23.38 11.69 7.28
C SER A 144 22.60 12.72 8.11
N GLY A 145 22.81 12.73 9.42
CA GLY A 145 22.17 13.70 10.31
C GLY A 145 22.57 15.16 10.03
N SER A 146 23.79 15.42 9.55
CA SER A 146 24.24 16.76 9.16
C SER A 146 23.62 17.24 7.84
N GLU A 147 23.35 16.33 6.90
CA GLU A 147 22.62 16.62 5.67
C GLU A 147 21.14 16.84 5.96
N PHE A 148 20.51 15.97 6.77
CA PHE A 148 19.09 16.10 7.15
C PHE A 148 18.80 17.42 7.87
N ARG A 149 19.74 17.94 8.67
CA ARG A 149 19.63 19.26 9.33
C ARG A 149 19.37 20.42 8.34
N ARG A 150 19.71 20.25 7.06
CA ARG A 150 19.46 21.25 6.00
C ARG A 150 18.02 21.23 5.49
N GLU A 151 17.24 20.19 5.79
CA GLU A 151 15.82 20.06 5.42
C GLU A 151 14.92 20.83 6.39
N ILE A 152 15.16 22.14 6.50
CA ILE A 152 14.57 23.04 7.50
C ILE A 152 13.04 22.97 7.50
N GLU A 153 12.42 23.00 6.31
CA GLU A 153 10.96 23.01 6.19
C GLU A 153 10.34 21.68 6.63
N LEU A 154 10.94 20.55 6.26
CA LEU A 154 10.46 19.24 6.73
C LEU A 154 10.62 19.10 8.25
N ILE A 155 11.73 19.57 8.82
CA ILE A 155 11.97 19.57 10.27
C ILE A 155 10.91 20.41 11.01
N LYS A 156 10.55 21.59 10.48
CA LYS A 156 9.48 22.42 11.04
C LYS A 156 8.15 21.66 11.04
N VAL A 157 7.78 21.03 9.93
CA VAL A 157 6.54 20.25 9.82
C VAL A 157 6.54 19.08 10.81
N LEU A 158 7.64 18.32 10.90
CA LEU A 158 7.78 17.22 11.85
C LEU A 158 7.60 17.70 13.29
N ASN A 159 8.25 18.81 13.68
CA ASN A 159 8.11 19.37 15.01
C ASN A 159 6.66 19.77 15.30
N ASN A 160 5.97 20.39 14.36
CA ASN A 160 4.59 20.82 14.54
C ASN A 160 3.63 19.62 14.65
N GLU A 161 3.74 18.63 13.76
CA GLU A 161 2.79 17.50 13.70
C GLU A 161 3.08 16.40 14.74
N LEU A 162 4.35 16.20 15.14
CA LEU A 162 4.73 15.10 16.02
C LEU A 162 4.89 15.49 17.48
N SER A 163 5.14 16.77 17.81
CA SER A 163 5.25 17.20 19.22
C SER A 163 3.98 16.93 20.04
N PRO A 164 2.75 17.13 19.52
CA PRO A 164 1.53 16.78 20.26
C PRO A 164 1.41 15.27 20.57
N LEU A 165 1.96 14.42 19.70
CA LEU A 165 1.90 12.96 19.83
C LEU A 165 3.06 12.40 20.69
N TYR A 166 4.18 13.11 20.69
CA TYR A 166 5.43 12.70 21.32
C TYR A 166 6.06 13.90 22.03
N PRO A 167 5.71 14.13 23.32
CA PRO A 167 6.30 15.20 24.11
C PRO A 167 7.84 15.14 24.09
N GLY A 168 8.48 16.28 23.81
CA GLY A 168 9.95 16.35 23.68
C GLY A 168 10.50 15.90 22.32
N PHE A 169 9.66 15.74 21.31
CA PHE A 169 10.07 15.37 19.95
C PHE A 169 11.19 16.26 19.38
N PRO A 170 11.15 17.61 19.48
CA PRO A 170 12.21 18.44 18.91
C PRO A 170 13.59 18.17 19.53
N GLN A 171 13.65 18.02 20.86
CA GLN A 171 14.90 17.68 21.57
C GLN A 171 15.37 16.26 21.24
N TRP A 172 14.44 15.33 21.02
CA TRP A 172 14.76 13.99 20.54
C TRP A 172 15.31 14.01 19.12
N LEU A 173 14.72 14.80 18.21
CA LEU A 173 15.14 14.91 16.82
C LEU A 173 16.54 15.52 16.71
N GLU A 174 16.82 16.59 17.46
CA GLU A 174 18.15 17.21 17.51
C GLU A 174 19.23 16.22 17.99
N ARG A 175 18.97 15.49 19.09
CA ARG A 175 19.87 14.42 19.54
C ARG A 175 20.04 13.32 18.50
N THR A 176 18.97 13.01 17.77
CA THR A 176 18.95 11.97 16.74
C THR A 176 19.76 12.37 15.51
N MET A 177 19.76 13.65 15.11
CA MET A 177 20.62 14.18 14.05
C MET A 177 22.11 14.18 14.41
N ASN A 178 22.44 14.20 15.71
CA ASN A 178 23.83 14.12 16.18
C ASN A 178 24.33 12.68 16.35
N SER A 179 23.48 11.69 16.13
CA SER A 179 23.77 10.27 16.32
C SER A 179 24.30 9.67 15.02
N SER A 180 25.55 9.19 15.02
CA SER A 180 26.21 8.67 13.81
C SER A 180 25.62 7.36 13.26
N ASP A 181 24.90 6.62 14.09
CA ASP A 181 24.23 5.36 13.77
C ASP A 181 22.81 5.56 13.19
N THR A 182 22.32 6.80 13.14
CA THR A 182 20.96 7.06 12.67
C THR A 182 20.92 7.21 11.16
N VAL A 183 19.96 6.53 10.54
CA VAL A 183 19.70 6.64 9.11
C VAL A 183 18.44 7.46 8.88
N PHE A 184 18.55 8.47 8.03
CA PHE A 184 17.46 9.33 7.58
C PHE A 184 17.18 9.04 6.10
N ASN A 185 16.12 8.32 5.80
CA ASN A 185 15.65 8.17 4.42
C ASN A 185 14.63 9.27 4.15
N VAL A 186 14.95 10.22 3.29
CA VAL A 186 14.12 11.39 3.00
C VAL A 186 13.51 11.25 1.62
N ALA A 187 12.19 11.41 1.53
CA ALA A 187 11.47 11.45 0.27
C ALA A 187 11.42 12.88 -0.27
N TYR A 188 11.66 13.03 -1.57
CA TYR A 188 11.63 14.27 -2.31
C TYR A 188 10.60 14.23 -3.45
N ARG A 189 9.95 15.37 -3.65
CA ARG A 189 9.11 15.71 -4.80
C ARG A 189 9.38 17.16 -5.15
N ASP A 190 9.59 17.48 -6.43
CA ASP A 190 9.98 18.82 -6.87
C ASP A 190 11.14 19.46 -6.08
N LYS A 191 12.14 18.64 -5.71
CA LYS A 191 13.28 19.02 -4.84
C LYS A 191 12.91 19.45 -3.42
N GLN A 192 11.65 19.35 -3.03
CA GLN A 192 11.17 19.56 -1.66
C GLN A 192 11.19 18.25 -0.89
N ALA A 193 11.70 18.25 0.33
CA ALA A 193 11.58 17.11 1.25
C ALA A 193 10.14 17.02 1.80
N ILE A 194 9.50 15.88 1.60
CA ILE A 194 8.06 15.68 1.82
C ILE A 194 7.74 14.47 2.72
N GLY A 195 8.77 13.77 3.19
CA GLY A 195 8.60 12.64 4.07
C GLY A 195 9.94 12.10 4.54
N VAL A 196 9.91 11.35 5.63
CA VAL A 196 11.11 10.74 6.20
C VAL A 196 10.79 9.41 6.86
N ALA A 197 11.71 8.45 6.71
CA ALA A 197 11.83 7.30 7.58
C ALA A 197 13.14 7.41 8.36
N ILE A 198 13.04 7.48 9.68
CA ILE A 198 14.17 7.56 10.60
C ILE A 198 14.27 6.23 11.32
N TRP A 199 15.38 5.54 11.15
CA TRP A 199 15.62 4.28 11.84
C TRP A 199 17.04 4.20 12.37
N LYS A 200 17.22 3.34 13.39
CA LYS A 200 18.52 3.08 14.00
C LYS A 200 18.74 1.59 14.17
N PRO A 201 19.95 1.07 13.89
CA PRO A 201 20.32 -0.26 14.31
C PRO A 201 20.35 -0.29 15.84
N LYS A 202 20.12 -1.48 16.37
CA LYS A 202 20.22 -1.87 17.76
C LYS A 202 21.09 -3.12 17.82
N VAL A 203 21.49 -3.49 19.04
CA VAL A 203 22.28 -4.70 19.26
C VAL A 203 21.57 -5.95 18.71
N ASN A 204 22.35 -6.98 18.36
CA ASN A 204 21.86 -8.31 17.98
C ASN A 204 20.99 -8.35 16.71
N GLY A 205 21.30 -7.51 15.71
CA GLY A 205 20.59 -7.51 14.42
C GLY A 205 19.14 -7.02 14.54
N ILE A 206 18.89 -6.09 15.46
CA ILE A 206 17.58 -5.47 15.64
C ILE A 206 17.63 -4.06 15.05
N ALA A 207 16.54 -3.59 14.44
CA ALA A 207 16.37 -2.20 14.03
C ALA A 207 15.13 -1.59 14.70
N LYS A 208 15.22 -0.32 15.09
CA LYS A 208 14.06 0.48 15.49
C LYS A 208 13.74 1.48 14.40
N LEU A 209 12.59 1.33 13.74
CA LEU A 209 12.00 2.39 12.92
C LEU A 209 11.35 3.38 13.90
N SER A 210 12.03 4.51 14.12
CA SER A 210 11.64 5.48 15.14
C SER A 210 10.60 6.47 14.63
N THR A 211 10.62 6.76 13.32
CA THR A 211 9.66 7.67 12.70
C THR A 211 9.44 7.24 11.26
N LEU A 212 8.18 7.16 10.83
CA LEU A 212 7.78 7.14 9.43
C LEU A 212 6.75 8.24 9.25
N PHE A 213 7.06 9.21 8.41
CA PHE A 213 6.24 10.40 8.25
C PHE A 213 6.18 10.82 6.79
N VAL A 214 5.00 11.24 6.36
CA VAL A 214 4.76 11.86 5.05
C VAL A 214 3.88 13.07 5.28
N THR A 215 4.25 14.22 4.70
CA THR A 215 3.46 15.45 4.77
C THR A 215 2.08 15.21 4.18
N GLU A 216 1.06 15.86 4.75
CA GLU A 216 -0.35 15.56 4.45
C GLU A 216 -0.67 15.57 2.95
N ASP A 217 -0.22 16.60 2.23
CA ASP A 217 -0.41 16.78 0.78
C ASP A 217 0.16 15.65 -0.10
N TYR A 218 1.13 14.89 0.42
CA TYR A 218 1.82 13.84 -0.31
C TYR A 218 1.48 12.44 0.22
N ARG A 219 0.63 12.33 1.23
CA ARG A 219 0.10 11.04 1.68
C ARG A 219 -0.64 10.38 0.50
N ARG A 220 -0.61 9.05 0.47
CA ARG A 220 -1.26 8.21 -0.57
C ARG A 220 -0.69 8.33 -1.99
N SER A 221 0.40 9.05 -2.20
CA SER A 221 1.12 9.07 -3.49
C SER A 221 2.25 8.02 -3.56
N GLY A 222 2.17 6.95 -2.75
CA GLY A 222 3.18 5.90 -2.71
C GLY A 222 4.48 6.24 -1.98
N ILE A 223 4.60 7.44 -1.37
CA ILE A 223 5.80 7.86 -0.64
C ILE A 223 6.11 6.97 0.56
N GLY A 224 5.10 6.68 1.39
CA GLY A 224 5.26 5.80 2.54
C GLY A 224 5.75 4.41 2.13
N ARG A 225 5.22 3.87 1.02
CA ARG A 225 5.68 2.62 0.39
C ARG A 225 7.16 2.72 0.02
N ASN A 226 7.56 3.77 -0.70
CA ASN A 226 8.95 3.91 -1.15
C ASN A 226 9.90 4.00 0.05
N LEU A 227 9.54 4.78 1.08
CA LEU A 227 10.30 4.90 2.33
C LEU A 227 10.48 3.56 3.06
N ILE A 228 9.39 2.79 3.26
CA ILE A 228 9.47 1.52 3.98
C ILE A 228 10.23 0.45 3.19
N LEU A 229 10.08 0.42 1.86
CA LEU A 229 10.84 -0.50 1.01
C LEU A 229 12.33 -0.14 0.98
N THR A 230 12.69 1.14 1.00
CA THR A 230 14.09 1.57 1.18
C THR A 230 14.65 1.08 2.52
N CYS A 231 13.88 1.17 3.61
CA CYS A 231 14.29 0.61 4.89
C CYS A 231 14.52 -0.91 4.80
N PHE A 232 13.66 -1.65 4.08
CA PHE A 232 13.80 -3.11 3.95
C PHE A 232 15.10 -3.51 3.25
N GLU A 233 15.48 -2.81 2.18
CA GLU A 233 16.74 -3.11 1.48
C GLU A 233 17.96 -2.76 2.34
N GLN A 234 17.91 -1.66 3.09
CA GLN A 234 18.97 -1.32 4.03
C GLN A 234 19.08 -2.36 5.15
N TRP A 235 17.96 -2.75 5.77
CA TRP A 235 17.92 -3.78 6.81
C TRP A 235 18.40 -5.13 6.32
N LYS A 236 18.05 -5.50 5.09
CA LYS A 236 18.58 -6.69 4.41
C LYS A 236 20.08 -6.64 4.25
N SER A 237 20.62 -5.51 3.78
CA SER A 237 22.07 -5.32 3.61
C SER A 237 22.83 -5.38 4.94
N GLU A 238 22.22 -4.88 6.01
CA GLU A 238 22.78 -4.88 7.37
C GLU A 238 22.49 -6.18 8.15
N ARG A 239 21.86 -7.18 7.51
CA ARG A 239 21.49 -8.46 8.14
C ARG A 239 20.65 -8.30 9.40
N ILE A 240 19.81 -7.27 9.44
CA ILE A 240 18.79 -7.09 10.49
C ILE A 240 17.84 -8.28 10.42
N ARG A 241 17.61 -8.92 11.56
CA ARG A 241 16.69 -10.07 11.72
C ARG A 241 15.33 -9.65 12.25
N ARG A 242 15.26 -8.49 12.91
CA ARG A 242 14.03 -7.96 13.49
C ARG A 242 14.00 -6.45 13.39
N ALA A 243 12.93 -5.90 12.83
CA ALA A 243 12.62 -4.48 12.90
C ALA A 243 11.36 -4.27 13.73
N PHE A 244 11.32 -3.22 14.55
CA PHE A 244 10.11 -2.85 15.27
C PHE A 244 9.83 -1.36 15.14
N VAL A 245 8.55 -1.01 15.22
CA VAL A 245 8.02 0.35 15.24
C VAL A 245 6.98 0.46 16.34
N THR A 246 6.92 1.62 16.98
CA THR A 246 5.87 1.96 17.94
C THR A 246 5.06 3.13 17.40
N THR A 247 3.74 3.07 17.49
CA THR A 247 2.87 4.15 17.02
C THR A 247 1.68 4.37 17.95
N ALA A 248 1.35 5.63 18.20
CA ALA A 248 0.08 6.03 18.81
C ALA A 248 -1.09 5.99 17.82
N LYS A 249 -0.75 6.10 16.53
CA LYS A 249 -1.69 6.19 15.42
C LYS A 249 -2.08 4.80 14.97
N VAL A 250 -3.22 4.31 15.47
CA VAL A 250 -3.78 2.99 15.14
C VAL A 250 -4.05 2.85 13.63
N GLU A 251 -4.35 3.96 12.94
CA GLU A 251 -4.56 4.02 11.50
C GLU A 251 -3.30 3.64 10.68
N LEU A 252 -2.11 3.64 11.30
CA LEU A 252 -0.88 3.19 10.64
C LEU A 252 -0.67 1.67 10.71
N VAL A 253 -1.38 0.95 11.61
CA VAL A 253 -1.22 -0.51 11.76
C VAL A 253 -1.46 -1.24 10.43
N PRO A 254 -2.56 -0.98 9.69
CA PRO A 254 -2.82 -1.66 8.41
C PRO A 254 -1.79 -1.33 7.32
N PHE A 255 -1.20 -0.13 7.36
CA PHE A 255 -0.08 0.21 6.48
C PHE A 255 1.10 -0.74 6.74
N PHE A 256 1.52 -0.89 8.00
CA PHE A 256 2.65 -1.75 8.36
C PHE A 256 2.35 -3.24 8.12
N GLU A 257 1.13 -3.71 8.40
CA GLU A 257 0.74 -5.11 8.16
C GLU A 257 0.89 -5.52 6.69
N ARG A 258 0.57 -4.62 5.75
CA ARG A 258 0.80 -4.86 4.32
C ARG A 258 2.25 -5.13 3.96
N TYR A 259 3.19 -4.68 4.78
CA TYR A 259 4.62 -4.94 4.60
C TYR A 259 5.16 -6.04 5.53
N GLY A 260 4.27 -6.82 6.14
CA GLY A 260 4.60 -7.98 6.96
C GLY A 260 5.03 -7.64 8.39
N PHE A 261 4.65 -6.48 8.90
CA PHE A 261 4.67 -6.25 10.35
C PHE A 261 3.44 -6.89 11.00
N TRP A 262 3.52 -7.20 12.28
CA TRP A 262 2.38 -7.65 13.09
C TRP A 262 2.37 -6.94 14.43
N VAL A 263 1.19 -6.88 15.06
CA VAL A 263 1.04 -6.38 16.42
C VAL A 263 1.63 -7.37 17.41
N GLU A 264 2.73 -6.98 18.06
CA GLU A 264 3.36 -7.73 19.15
C GLU A 264 2.72 -7.42 20.51
N GLY A 265 2.19 -6.21 20.67
CA GLY A 265 1.54 -5.80 21.91
C GLY A 265 1.00 -4.38 21.87
N ILE A 266 0.26 -4.03 22.91
CA ILE A 266 -0.27 -2.69 23.14
C ILE A 266 0.18 -2.26 24.53
N GLY A 267 1.00 -1.22 24.60
CA GLY A 267 1.44 -0.62 25.85
C GLY A 267 0.46 0.45 26.32
N ARG A 268 0.27 0.53 27.64
CA ARG A 268 -0.42 1.66 28.26
C ARG A 268 0.50 2.86 28.25
N GLU A 269 0.03 3.96 27.67
CA GLU A 269 0.46 5.34 27.94
C GLU A 269 1.96 5.52 28.22
N ILE A 270 2.80 5.20 27.22
CA ILE A 270 4.26 5.42 27.32
C ILE A 270 4.59 6.92 27.41
N TYR A 271 3.68 7.76 26.92
CA TYR A 271 3.78 9.21 26.92
C TYR A 271 2.54 9.78 27.60
N GLU A 272 2.71 10.77 28.49
CA GLU A 272 1.63 11.52 29.16
C GLU A 272 0.90 12.41 28.15
N ARG A 273 0.11 11.80 27.27
CA ARG A 273 -0.70 12.48 26.25
C ARG A 273 -2.04 12.90 26.84
N GLU A 274 -2.56 14.05 26.44
CA GLU A 274 -3.87 14.56 26.90
C GLU A 274 -5.03 13.57 26.65
N ALA A 275 -4.92 12.70 25.64
CA ALA A 275 -5.95 11.75 25.24
C ALA A 275 -5.71 10.29 25.68
N HIS A 276 -4.68 10.01 26.51
CA HIS A 276 -4.38 8.66 27.03
C HIS A 276 -4.31 7.55 25.95
N GLN A 277 -3.87 7.90 24.74
CA GLN A 277 -3.86 6.95 23.61
C GLN A 277 -2.86 5.81 23.84
N PRO A 278 -3.25 4.54 23.64
CA PRO A 278 -2.35 3.40 23.78
C PRO A 278 -1.25 3.43 22.70
N GLU A 279 -0.11 2.81 23.01
CA GLU A 279 0.97 2.66 22.04
C GLU A 279 0.95 1.24 21.45
N TRP A 280 0.88 1.15 20.12
CA TRP A 280 0.95 -0.10 19.39
C TRP A 280 2.40 -0.47 19.10
N PHE A 281 2.78 -1.70 19.44
CA PHE A 281 4.09 -2.26 19.13
C PHE A 281 3.95 -3.20 17.94
N LEU A 282 4.60 -2.84 16.83
CA LEU A 282 4.57 -3.60 15.60
C LEU A 282 5.97 -4.14 15.31
N THR A 283 6.06 -5.41 14.97
CA THR A 283 7.34 -6.08 14.67
C THR A 283 7.28 -6.74 13.31
N LYS A 284 8.39 -6.65 12.56
CA LYS A 284 8.67 -7.42 11.35
C LYS A 284 9.91 -8.27 11.58
N LEU A 285 9.86 -9.54 11.20
CA LEU A 285 11.03 -10.39 11.13
C LEU A 285 11.55 -10.51 9.71
N PHE A 286 12.86 -10.69 9.63
CA PHE A 286 13.61 -10.85 8.40
C PHE A 286 14.29 -12.22 8.46
N PHE A 287 13.96 -13.06 7.50
CA PHE A 287 14.45 -14.42 7.38
C PHE A 287 15.50 -14.46 6.26
N TYR A 288 16.58 -15.22 6.42
CA TYR A 288 17.64 -15.31 5.41
C TYR A 288 17.90 -16.77 5.04
N GLU A 289 18.36 -17.05 3.81
CA GLU A 289 18.52 -18.41 3.23
C GLU A 289 19.36 -19.40 4.07
N SER A 290 20.17 -18.92 5.01
CA SER A 290 20.90 -19.78 5.95
C SER A 290 20.02 -20.41 7.04
N ASP A 291 18.79 -19.93 7.23
CA ASP A 291 17.85 -20.42 8.23
C ASP A 291 17.09 -21.62 7.65
N GLN A 292 17.76 -22.79 7.62
CA GLN A 292 17.39 -24.01 6.88
C GLN A 292 15.99 -24.59 7.14
N ASN A 293 15.15 -23.99 7.99
CA ASN A 293 13.72 -24.27 8.06
C ASN A 293 12.96 -22.99 8.46
N ASN A 294 12.32 -22.33 7.49
CA ASN A 294 11.41 -21.20 7.75
C ASN A 294 10.35 -21.53 8.81
N VAL A 295 9.96 -22.81 8.94
CA VAL A 295 9.08 -23.30 10.00
C VAL A 295 9.69 -23.04 11.38
N ASP A 296 10.91 -23.51 11.64
CA ASP A 296 11.57 -23.36 12.94
C ASP A 296 11.78 -21.88 13.31
N ALA A 297 12.10 -21.03 12.33
CA ALA A 297 12.22 -19.60 12.54
C ALA A 297 10.88 -18.92 12.86
N ILE A 298 9.78 -19.31 12.19
CA ILE A 298 8.43 -18.79 12.42
C ILE A 298 7.84 -19.32 13.75
N SER A 299 8.12 -20.58 14.10
CA SER A 299 7.75 -21.16 15.39
C SER A 299 8.51 -20.47 16.53
N LYS A 300 9.83 -20.26 16.38
CA LYS A 300 10.66 -19.53 17.35
C LYS A 300 10.30 -18.05 17.47
N ALA A 301 9.77 -17.45 16.40
CA ALA A 301 9.31 -16.07 16.39
C ALA A 301 8.15 -15.81 17.37
N LYS A 302 7.48 -16.87 17.86
CA LYS A 302 6.38 -16.78 18.84
C LYS A 302 5.35 -15.72 18.44
N ILE A 303 5.00 -15.69 17.15
CA ILE A 303 4.14 -14.67 16.55
C ILE A 303 2.75 -14.77 17.20
N LEU A 304 2.30 -13.66 17.79
CA LEU A 304 0.90 -13.50 18.16
C LEU A 304 0.15 -13.16 16.87
N PHE A 305 -0.84 -13.97 16.50
CA PHE A 305 -1.70 -13.71 15.34
C PHE A 305 -3.03 -13.11 15.80
N PRO A 306 -3.15 -11.78 16.02
CA PRO A 306 -4.44 -11.19 16.33
C PRO A 306 -5.31 -11.10 15.07
N SER A 307 -6.61 -11.36 15.24
CA SER A 307 -7.65 -10.90 14.32
C SER A 307 -7.98 -9.45 14.71
N ILE A 308 -7.58 -8.47 13.91
CA ILE A 308 -7.94 -7.05 14.14
C ILE A 308 -9.40 -6.78 13.81
N ILE A 309 -10.07 -7.67 13.06
CA ILE A 309 -11.46 -7.48 12.63
C ILE A 309 -12.46 -7.67 13.80
N SER A 310 -12.05 -8.30 14.91
CA SER A 310 -12.90 -8.34 16.11
C SER A 310 -12.61 -7.14 17.01
N THR A 311 -13.57 -6.24 17.12
CA THR A 311 -13.67 -5.15 18.11
C THR A 311 -13.48 -5.58 19.57
N PHE A 312 -13.36 -6.88 19.82
CA PHE A 312 -12.93 -7.47 21.08
C PHE A 312 -11.55 -8.12 20.88
N HIS A 313 -10.49 -7.46 21.34
CA HIS A 313 -9.19 -8.08 21.53
C HIS A 313 -9.28 -9.09 22.69
N ASN A 314 -9.65 -10.33 22.37
CA ASN A 314 -9.29 -11.48 23.18
C ASN A 314 -8.12 -12.16 22.47
N PRO A 315 -6.86 -11.84 22.81
CA PRO A 315 -5.73 -12.59 22.28
C PRO A 315 -5.92 -14.04 22.69
N THR A 316 -6.28 -14.91 21.75
CA THR A 316 -6.12 -16.34 21.96
C THR A 316 -4.66 -16.54 22.30
N GLY A 317 -4.37 -17.17 23.44
CA GLY A 317 -3.01 -17.34 23.94
C GLY A 317 -2.07 -17.93 22.87
N ARG A 318 -0.76 -17.80 23.11
CA ARG A 318 0.30 -18.28 22.22
C ARG A 318 0.03 -19.73 21.77
N LYS A 319 0.10 -19.99 20.47
CA LYS A 319 0.06 -21.34 19.90
C LYS A 319 1.34 -21.59 19.12
N ASP A 320 1.99 -22.71 19.41
CA ASP A 320 3.19 -23.13 18.69
C ASP A 320 2.82 -23.68 17.32
N VAL A 321 3.47 -23.16 16.28
CA VAL A 321 3.30 -23.63 14.90
C VAL A 321 4.18 -24.86 14.72
N GLU A 322 3.60 -26.00 14.35
CA GLU A 322 4.37 -27.20 14.03
C GLU A 322 4.32 -27.55 12.55
N GLN A 323 3.23 -27.18 11.87
CA GLN A 323 3.02 -27.52 10.47
C GLN A 323 2.66 -26.29 9.65
N ILE A 324 3.25 -26.20 8.45
CA ILE A 324 2.98 -25.17 7.46
C ILE A 324 2.63 -25.86 6.16
N ARG A 325 1.43 -25.64 5.63
CA ARG A 325 0.94 -26.30 4.40
C ARG A 325 0.40 -25.27 3.42
N LEU A 326 0.56 -25.52 2.12
CA LEU A 326 -0.11 -24.77 1.07
C LEU A 326 -1.35 -25.54 0.61
N GLU A 327 -2.53 -24.99 0.84
CA GLU A 327 -3.81 -25.56 0.42
C GLU A 327 -4.67 -24.46 -0.21
N ASN A 328 -5.25 -24.72 -1.40
CA ASN A 328 -6.12 -23.78 -2.10
C ASN A 328 -5.51 -22.37 -2.26
N ALA A 329 -4.21 -22.31 -2.60
CA ALA A 329 -3.44 -21.06 -2.72
C ALA A 329 -3.39 -20.21 -1.44
N ARG A 330 -3.48 -20.85 -0.27
CA ARG A 330 -3.34 -20.23 1.05
C ARG A 330 -2.36 -21.02 1.90
N VAL A 331 -1.52 -20.32 2.63
CA VAL A 331 -0.57 -20.94 3.57
C VAL A 331 -1.25 -21.08 4.92
N GLN A 332 -1.43 -22.31 5.38
CA GLN A 332 -2.04 -22.66 6.66
C GLN A 332 -0.96 -23.00 7.68
N LEU A 333 -1.10 -22.44 8.88
CA LEU A 333 -0.30 -22.77 10.05
C LEU A 333 -1.15 -23.59 11.02
N SER A 334 -0.66 -24.75 11.44
CA SER A 334 -1.36 -25.64 12.37
C SER A 334 -0.46 -26.07 13.53
N ASP A 335 -1.10 -26.39 14.66
CA ASP A 335 -0.45 -26.96 15.84
C ASP A 335 -0.18 -28.47 15.70
N SER A 336 0.38 -29.08 16.75
CA SER A 336 0.68 -30.52 16.85
C SER A 336 -0.53 -31.43 16.63
N ASN A 337 -1.72 -30.96 16.99
CA ASN A 337 -2.97 -31.69 16.84
C ASN A 337 -3.61 -31.47 15.47
N GLY A 338 -2.96 -30.70 14.59
CA GLY A 338 -3.48 -30.32 13.27
C GLY A 338 -4.55 -29.22 13.32
N SER A 339 -4.75 -28.57 14.48
CA SER A 339 -5.72 -27.47 14.58
C SER A 339 -5.15 -26.23 13.90
N LEU A 340 -5.97 -25.61 13.05
CA LEU A 340 -5.60 -24.38 12.36
C LEU A 340 -5.34 -23.25 13.37
N ILE A 341 -4.14 -22.69 13.34
CA ILE A 341 -3.74 -21.51 14.11
C ILE A 341 -4.06 -20.26 13.30
N HIS A 342 -3.60 -20.21 12.04
CA HIS A 342 -3.80 -19.07 11.16
C HIS A 342 -3.72 -19.46 9.69
N GLN A 343 -4.29 -18.63 8.81
CA GLN A 343 -4.24 -18.82 7.37
C GLN A 343 -3.86 -17.51 6.67
N PHE A 344 -2.82 -17.58 5.84
CA PHE A 344 -2.34 -16.47 5.03
C PHE A 344 -2.71 -16.65 3.56
N SER A 345 -2.96 -15.53 2.87
CA SER A 345 -2.77 -15.53 1.42
C SER A 345 -1.29 -15.75 1.09
N ILE A 346 -0.97 -16.27 -0.11
CA ILE A 346 0.43 -16.37 -0.57
C ILE A 346 1.13 -15.01 -0.49
N HIS A 347 0.43 -13.93 -0.87
CA HIS A 347 0.98 -12.58 -0.80
C HIS A 347 1.35 -12.16 0.63
N SER A 348 0.43 -12.33 1.59
CA SER A 348 0.67 -12.02 3.01
C SER A 348 1.82 -12.85 3.58
N TRP A 349 1.89 -14.12 3.19
CA TRP A 349 3.00 -15.01 3.57
C TRP A 349 4.34 -14.50 3.06
N LEU A 350 4.44 -14.13 1.78
CA LEU A 350 5.70 -13.63 1.21
C LEU A 350 6.11 -12.28 1.80
N ASN A 351 5.16 -11.45 2.24
CA ASN A 351 5.45 -10.24 2.99
C ASN A 351 6.02 -10.55 4.38
N LEU A 352 5.43 -11.54 5.05
CA LEU A 352 5.87 -12.00 6.35
C LEU A 352 7.30 -12.55 6.30
N THR A 353 7.60 -13.38 5.29
CA THR A 353 8.88 -14.11 5.22
C THR A 353 10.01 -13.36 4.50
N TYR A 354 9.75 -12.17 3.93
CA TYR A 354 10.77 -11.39 3.23
C TYR A 354 12.00 -11.13 4.13
N PRO A 355 13.25 -11.27 3.63
CA PRO A 355 13.66 -11.57 2.26
C PRO A 355 13.89 -13.06 1.96
N ALA A 356 13.56 -13.98 2.87
CA ALA A 356 13.81 -15.39 2.63
C ALA A 356 12.99 -15.92 1.46
N GLU A 357 13.67 -16.72 0.66
CA GLU A 357 13.00 -17.66 -0.21
C GLU A 357 12.45 -18.82 0.63
N SER A 358 11.32 -19.36 0.22
CA SER A 358 10.65 -20.50 0.83
C SER A 358 10.24 -21.47 -0.27
N VAL A 359 9.84 -22.68 0.10
CA VAL A 359 9.22 -23.62 -0.86
C VAL A 359 7.94 -23.04 -1.50
N TYR A 360 7.35 -22.02 -0.87
CA TYR A 360 6.19 -21.28 -1.37
C TYR A 360 6.57 -20.02 -2.16
N THR A 361 7.87 -19.68 -2.22
CA THR A 361 8.36 -18.58 -3.04
C THR A 361 8.26 -18.99 -4.51
N PRO A 362 7.57 -18.19 -5.33
CA PRO A 362 7.35 -18.58 -6.71
C PRO A 362 8.64 -18.75 -7.48
N GLN A 363 8.74 -19.90 -8.16
CA GLN A 363 9.90 -20.28 -8.96
C GLN A 363 9.89 -19.66 -10.36
N THR A 364 8.96 -18.72 -10.61
CA THR A 364 8.79 -18.07 -11.90
C THR A 364 9.05 -16.58 -11.78
N ALA A 365 9.80 -16.06 -12.76
CA ALA A 365 9.98 -14.64 -12.96
C ALA A 365 9.42 -14.24 -14.33
N TYR A 366 9.14 -12.96 -14.50
CA TYR A 366 8.61 -12.40 -15.73
C TYR A 366 9.34 -11.11 -16.07
N VAL A 367 9.47 -10.83 -17.36
CA VAL A 367 9.94 -9.53 -17.85
C VAL A 367 8.76 -8.81 -18.47
N ILE A 368 8.50 -7.59 -18.01
CA ILE A 368 7.42 -6.73 -18.52
C ILE A 368 8.05 -5.54 -19.24
N PRO A 369 7.84 -5.40 -20.58
CA PRO A 369 8.20 -4.17 -21.27
C PRO A 369 7.27 -3.03 -20.86
N ILE A 370 7.82 -1.85 -20.58
CA ILE A 370 7.07 -0.66 -20.20
C ILE A 370 7.70 0.61 -20.79
N LEU A 371 6.88 1.59 -21.16
CA LEU A 371 7.37 2.92 -21.52
C LEU A 371 7.90 3.63 -20.25
N PRO A 372 9.07 4.28 -20.29
CA PRO A 372 9.64 4.96 -19.11
C PRO A 372 8.66 5.90 -18.39
N GLN A 373 7.91 6.70 -19.16
CA GLN A 373 6.92 7.65 -18.64
C GLN A 373 5.84 6.98 -17.78
N PHE A 374 5.41 5.76 -18.12
CA PHE A 374 4.40 5.05 -17.33
C PHE A 374 4.99 4.52 -16.03
N LEU A 375 6.24 4.05 -16.05
CA LEU A 375 6.91 3.63 -14.83
C LEU A 375 7.13 4.80 -13.87
N ILE A 376 7.50 5.97 -14.39
CA ILE A 376 7.57 7.24 -13.65
C ILE A 376 6.22 7.53 -12.98
N GLN A 377 5.14 7.55 -13.75
CA GLN A 377 3.79 7.77 -13.21
C GLN A 377 3.39 6.73 -12.15
N ILE A 378 3.78 5.46 -12.31
CA ILE A 378 3.50 4.41 -11.32
C ILE A 378 4.21 4.70 -10.00
N PHE A 379 5.48 5.11 -10.05
CA PHE A 379 6.24 5.49 -8.86
C PHE A 379 5.66 6.72 -8.16
N GLN A 380 5.26 7.73 -8.92
CA GLN A 380 4.74 8.98 -8.37
C GLN A 380 3.31 8.86 -7.84
N ALA A 381 2.47 8.10 -8.52
CA ALA A 381 1.06 8.01 -8.20
C ALA A 381 0.72 6.82 -7.30
N GLY A 382 1.74 6.10 -6.81
CA GLY A 382 1.56 4.93 -5.95
C GLY A 382 0.80 3.79 -6.62
N LYS A 383 0.73 3.76 -7.95
CA LYS A 383 -0.05 2.78 -8.71
C LYS A 383 0.60 1.40 -8.62
N THR A 384 -0.22 0.39 -8.84
CA THR A 384 0.14 -1.03 -8.64
C THR A 384 -0.34 -1.90 -9.77
N VAL A 385 -0.96 -1.35 -10.82
CA VAL A 385 -1.47 -2.11 -11.96
C VAL A 385 -0.79 -1.70 -13.26
N TYR A 386 -0.30 -2.71 -13.97
CA TYR A 386 0.16 -2.62 -15.35
C TYR A 386 -0.85 -3.31 -16.27
N TYR A 387 -1.15 -2.69 -17.41
CA TYR A 387 -1.98 -3.30 -18.45
C TYR A 387 -1.13 -3.66 -19.65
N GLY A 388 -1.30 -4.87 -20.19
CA GLY A 388 -0.53 -5.28 -21.35
C GLY A 388 -1.00 -6.56 -22.01
N LYS A 389 -0.26 -6.97 -23.04
CA LYS A 389 -0.41 -8.27 -23.69
C LYS A 389 0.53 -9.26 -23.01
N CYS A 390 -0.03 -10.38 -22.54
CA CYS A 390 0.71 -11.50 -21.98
C CYS A 390 0.75 -12.62 -23.02
N SER A 391 1.94 -13.05 -23.44
CA SER A 391 2.06 -14.18 -24.35
C SER A 391 1.88 -15.47 -23.56
N ARG A 392 0.74 -16.14 -23.74
CA ARG A 392 0.44 -17.53 -23.32
C ARG A 392 1.01 -17.92 -21.95
N THR A 393 0.29 -17.59 -20.88
CA THR A 393 0.46 -18.24 -19.58
C THR A 393 -0.91 -18.69 -19.09
N GLN A 394 -1.09 -20.00 -18.88
CA GLN A 394 -2.25 -20.54 -18.17
C GLN A 394 -1.99 -20.60 -16.65
N ASP A 395 -0.75 -20.37 -16.24
CA ASP A 395 -0.31 -20.53 -14.85
C ASP A 395 -0.81 -19.42 -13.94
N ASP A 396 -1.02 -19.78 -12.67
CA ASP A 396 -1.18 -18.84 -11.58
C ASP A 396 0.13 -18.08 -11.39
N MET A 397 0.08 -16.76 -11.56
CA MET A 397 1.26 -15.89 -11.51
C MET A 397 1.46 -15.24 -10.13
N ARG A 398 0.59 -15.55 -9.16
CA ARG A 398 0.61 -14.92 -7.84
C ARG A 398 1.94 -15.16 -7.13
N GLY A 399 2.54 -14.07 -6.67
CA GLY A 399 3.85 -13.98 -6.02
C GLY A 399 5.05 -14.08 -6.97
N ALA A 400 4.85 -14.25 -8.28
CA ALA A 400 5.96 -14.32 -9.23
C ALA A 400 6.73 -12.99 -9.30
N LEU A 401 8.04 -13.08 -9.56
CA LEU A 401 8.92 -11.91 -9.61
C LEU A 401 8.83 -11.22 -10.96
N ILE A 402 9.01 -9.90 -10.98
CA ILE A 402 8.92 -9.07 -12.19
C ILE A 402 10.23 -8.30 -12.36
N LEU A 403 10.72 -8.24 -13.60
CA LEU A 403 11.66 -7.24 -14.07
C LEU A 403 10.93 -6.29 -15.02
N PHE A 404 10.96 -5.00 -14.74
CA PHE A 404 10.49 -3.98 -15.68
C PHE A 404 11.61 -3.61 -16.63
N TYR A 405 11.40 -3.92 -17.91
CA TYR A 405 12.26 -3.47 -19.00
C TYR A 405 11.71 -2.15 -19.55
N ALA A 406 12.42 -1.06 -19.30
CA ALA A 406 12.10 0.23 -19.88
C ALA A 406 12.52 0.25 -21.35
N SER A 407 11.57 0.54 -22.25
CA SER A 407 11.84 0.72 -23.67
C SER A 407 12.73 1.95 -23.95
N ARG A 408 12.94 2.28 -25.23
CA ARG A 408 13.65 3.51 -25.61
C ARG A 408 13.05 4.75 -24.93
N PRO A 409 13.89 5.73 -24.53
CA PRO A 409 15.33 5.80 -24.79
C PRO A 409 16.22 4.92 -23.90
N ILE A 410 15.75 4.47 -22.72
CA ILE A 410 16.57 3.75 -21.72
C ILE A 410 17.07 2.39 -22.24
N SER A 411 16.17 1.58 -22.82
CA SER A 411 16.49 0.26 -23.39
C SER A 411 17.21 -0.70 -22.43
N GLY A 412 16.63 -0.93 -21.25
CA GLY A 412 17.23 -1.78 -20.22
C GLY A 412 16.27 -2.14 -19.10
N ILE A 413 16.71 -3.00 -18.18
CA ILE A 413 15.96 -3.31 -16.96
C ILE A 413 16.26 -2.22 -15.93
N VAL A 414 15.20 -1.70 -15.30
CA VAL A 414 15.28 -0.53 -14.41
C VAL A 414 14.62 -0.73 -13.05
N ALA A 415 13.74 -1.72 -12.90
CA ALA A 415 13.01 -1.95 -11.67
C ALA A 415 12.62 -3.42 -11.51
N ILE A 416 12.36 -3.81 -10.27
CA ILE A 416 11.79 -5.08 -9.88
C ILE A 416 10.43 -4.88 -9.20
N ALA A 417 9.60 -5.91 -9.23
CA ALA A 417 8.37 -5.97 -8.45
C ALA A 417 7.96 -7.43 -8.25
N ARG A 418 6.81 -7.65 -7.62
CA ARG A 418 6.22 -8.97 -7.46
C ARG A 418 4.74 -8.93 -7.80
N ILE A 419 4.24 -9.97 -8.47
CA ILE A 419 2.84 -10.07 -8.88
C ILE A 419 1.98 -10.38 -7.67
N VAL A 420 0.95 -9.57 -7.43
CA VAL A 420 -0.09 -9.80 -6.43
C VAL A 420 -1.25 -10.56 -7.05
N ASN A 421 -1.69 -10.13 -8.23
CA ASN A 421 -2.83 -10.74 -8.90
C ASN A 421 -2.80 -10.51 -10.42
N ARG A 422 -3.54 -11.33 -11.15
CA ARG A 422 -3.73 -11.22 -12.59
C ARG A 422 -5.22 -11.16 -12.90
N TYR A 423 -5.58 -10.21 -13.76
CA TYR A 423 -6.94 -10.03 -14.24
C TYR A 423 -6.97 -10.16 -15.76
N ILE A 424 -8.04 -10.77 -16.27
CA ILE A 424 -8.28 -10.96 -17.71
C ILE A 424 -9.68 -10.44 -18.01
N GLY A 425 -9.78 -9.54 -18.98
CA GLY A 425 -11.06 -8.92 -19.31
C GLY A 425 -10.96 -8.00 -20.52
N THR A 426 -12.10 -7.44 -20.92
CA THR A 426 -12.13 -6.34 -21.89
C THR A 426 -11.57 -5.06 -21.27
N PRO A 427 -11.06 -4.11 -22.07
CA PRO A 427 -10.55 -2.83 -21.57
C PRO A 427 -11.52 -2.10 -20.64
N ASN A 428 -12.80 -2.01 -20.99
CA ASN A 428 -13.82 -1.40 -20.13
C ASN A 428 -13.92 -2.08 -18.77
N LYS A 429 -13.98 -3.42 -18.77
CA LYS A 429 -14.09 -4.18 -17.53
C LYS A 429 -12.87 -3.95 -16.65
N LEU A 430 -11.67 -4.09 -17.22
CA LEU A 430 -10.42 -3.89 -16.48
C LEU A 430 -10.27 -2.45 -16.00
N TYR A 431 -10.65 -1.45 -16.80
CA TYR A 431 -10.61 -0.05 -16.40
C TYR A 431 -11.63 0.26 -15.29
N ASN A 432 -12.83 -0.31 -15.36
CA ASN A 432 -13.83 -0.15 -14.31
C ASN A 432 -13.42 -0.85 -13.00
N ASP A 433 -12.78 -2.01 -13.10
CA ASP A 433 -12.36 -2.81 -11.94
C ASP A 433 -11.06 -2.27 -11.31
N LEU A 434 -10.13 -1.76 -12.13
CA LEU A 434 -8.73 -1.50 -11.74
C LEU A 434 -8.19 -0.14 -12.21
N GLY A 435 -8.94 0.66 -12.98
CA GLY A 435 -8.46 1.87 -13.64
C GLY A 435 -7.74 2.82 -12.69
N MET A 436 -8.27 2.98 -11.48
CA MET A 436 -7.68 3.82 -10.44
C MET A 436 -6.42 3.24 -9.80
N LYS A 437 -6.15 1.94 -9.95
CA LYS A 437 -4.91 1.28 -9.50
C LYS A 437 -3.82 1.30 -10.56
N GLY A 438 -4.14 1.65 -11.81
CA GLY A 438 -3.19 1.78 -12.90
C GLY A 438 -2.95 3.22 -13.33
N VAL A 439 -2.07 3.40 -14.31
CA VAL A 439 -1.73 4.71 -14.88
C VAL A 439 -2.34 4.98 -16.25
N LEU A 440 -2.82 3.93 -16.94
CA LEU A 440 -3.36 4.05 -18.28
C LEU A 440 -4.84 4.45 -18.27
N THR A 441 -5.19 5.33 -19.19
CA THR A 441 -6.57 5.64 -19.58
C THR A 441 -7.23 4.47 -20.30
N LEU A 442 -8.56 4.49 -20.39
CA LEU A 442 -9.30 3.46 -21.12
C LEU A 442 -8.84 3.34 -22.58
N GLU A 443 -8.59 4.47 -23.24
CA GLU A 443 -8.10 4.53 -24.63
C GLU A 443 -6.73 3.85 -24.77
N GLU A 444 -5.82 4.11 -23.82
CA GLU A 444 -4.48 3.50 -23.80
C GLU A 444 -4.50 1.99 -23.50
N ILE A 445 -5.50 1.49 -22.76
CA ILE A 445 -5.67 0.04 -22.53
C ILE A 445 -6.08 -0.67 -23.83
N GLY A 446 -6.93 -0.04 -24.65
CA GLY A 446 -7.25 -0.47 -26.00
C GLY A 446 -8.75 -0.59 -26.30
N SER A 447 -9.09 -1.15 -27.48
CA SER A 447 -10.47 -1.28 -27.97
C SER A 447 -11.26 -2.43 -27.32
N GLN A 448 -12.58 -2.27 -27.23
CA GLN A 448 -13.49 -3.15 -26.48
C GLN A 448 -13.49 -4.62 -26.92
N GLU A 449 -13.07 -4.91 -28.16
CA GLU A 449 -13.17 -6.25 -28.76
C GLU A 449 -12.02 -7.20 -28.37
N GLN A 450 -10.90 -6.68 -27.83
CA GLN A 450 -9.73 -7.50 -27.51
C GLN A 450 -9.59 -7.74 -26.01
N GLN A 451 -9.48 -9.01 -25.59
CA GLN A 451 -9.10 -9.32 -24.22
C GLN A 451 -7.70 -8.78 -23.91
N ARG A 452 -7.57 -8.18 -22.72
CA ARG A 452 -6.33 -7.65 -22.16
C ARG A 452 -6.02 -8.31 -20.84
N HIS A 453 -4.76 -8.19 -20.42
CA HIS A 453 -4.32 -8.58 -19.10
C HIS A 453 -4.02 -7.34 -18.28
N ALA A 454 -4.42 -7.36 -17.01
CA ALA A 454 -3.94 -6.44 -16.00
C ALA A 454 -3.15 -7.23 -14.95
N ILE A 455 -1.96 -6.77 -14.62
CA ILE A 455 -1.07 -7.35 -13.61
C ILE A 455 -1.02 -6.36 -12.46
N GLU A 456 -1.58 -6.77 -11.31
CA GLU A 456 -1.39 -6.06 -10.05
C GLU A 456 -0.10 -6.54 -9.40
N PHE A 457 0.72 -5.62 -8.91
CA PHE A 457 2.02 -5.89 -8.35
C PHE A 457 2.29 -5.06 -7.09
N ASP A 458 3.21 -5.55 -6.28
CA ASP A 458 3.74 -4.90 -5.10
C ASP A 458 5.27 -4.91 -5.11
N PHE A 459 5.90 -4.38 -4.05
CA PHE A 459 7.36 -4.35 -3.91
C PHE A 459 8.07 -3.71 -5.11
N LEU A 460 7.42 -2.73 -5.76
CA LEU A 460 8.03 -2.01 -6.87
C LEU A 460 9.23 -1.20 -6.37
N MET A 461 10.41 -1.59 -6.81
CA MET A 461 11.69 -0.99 -6.42
C MET A 461 12.54 -0.73 -7.66
N PRO A 462 13.11 0.47 -7.82
CA PRO A 462 14.08 0.70 -8.87
C PRO A 462 15.37 -0.07 -8.58
N LEU A 463 16.10 -0.38 -9.64
CA LEU A 463 17.48 -0.81 -9.54
C LEU A 463 18.37 0.41 -9.24
N ARG A 464 19.58 0.17 -8.74
CA ARG A 464 20.57 1.21 -8.49
C ARG A 464 21.13 1.78 -9.81
N GLN A 465 21.20 0.94 -10.84
CA GLN A 465 21.60 1.33 -12.19
C GLN A 465 20.80 0.56 -13.24
N VAL A 466 20.74 1.11 -14.46
CA VAL A 466 20.16 0.43 -15.61
C VAL A 466 21.02 -0.78 -15.96
N VAL A 467 20.38 -1.94 -16.18
CA VAL A 467 21.03 -3.07 -16.84
C VAL A 467 20.69 -2.98 -18.32
N HIS A 468 21.62 -2.46 -19.12
CA HIS A 468 21.37 -2.16 -20.52
C HIS A 468 21.20 -3.45 -21.34
N LEU A 469 20.48 -3.35 -22.46
CA LEU A 469 20.23 -4.50 -23.35
C LEU A 469 21.50 -5.24 -23.78
N ASN A 470 22.61 -4.54 -23.98
CA ASN A 470 23.88 -5.17 -24.36
C ASN A 470 24.42 -6.08 -23.24
N ASP A 471 24.33 -5.63 -22.00
CA ASP A 471 24.73 -6.42 -20.82
C ASP A 471 23.78 -7.58 -20.59
N LEU A 472 22.48 -7.40 -20.83
CA LEU A 472 21.49 -8.47 -20.74
C LEU A 472 21.71 -9.56 -21.79
N ARG A 473 22.19 -9.19 -22.99
CA ARG A 473 22.55 -10.12 -24.06
C ARG A 473 23.84 -10.86 -23.77
N SER A 474 24.89 -10.14 -23.38
CA SER A 474 26.20 -10.74 -23.07
C SER A 474 26.13 -11.67 -21.86
N SER A 475 25.27 -11.36 -20.88
CA SER A 475 25.02 -12.18 -19.70
C SER A 475 24.04 -13.33 -19.92
N GLY A 476 23.41 -13.43 -21.11
CA GLY A 476 22.44 -14.49 -21.43
C GLY A 476 21.08 -14.34 -20.73
N VAL A 477 20.78 -13.17 -20.15
CA VAL A 477 19.48 -12.89 -19.52
C VAL A 477 18.40 -12.74 -20.60
N LEU A 478 18.64 -11.91 -21.62
CA LEU A 478 17.71 -11.66 -22.73
C LEU A 478 18.39 -11.85 -24.09
N ASN A 479 17.62 -12.33 -25.07
CA ASN A 479 18.11 -12.44 -26.45
C ASN A 479 17.92 -11.15 -27.26
N GLY A 480 17.02 -10.27 -26.81
CA GLY A 480 16.64 -9.03 -27.47
C GLY A 480 15.64 -8.23 -26.63
N PRO A 481 15.16 -7.07 -27.12
CA PRO A 481 14.21 -6.26 -26.39
C PRO A 481 12.84 -6.98 -26.30
N PRO A 482 12.27 -7.14 -25.09
CA PRO A 482 10.97 -7.78 -24.90
C PRO A 482 9.87 -7.00 -25.63
N GLN A 483 9.05 -7.69 -26.42
CA GLN A 483 7.88 -7.10 -27.09
C GLN A 483 6.58 -7.31 -26.31
N THR A 484 6.51 -8.39 -25.54
CA THR A 484 5.39 -8.72 -24.66
C THR A 484 5.93 -9.24 -23.33
N MET A 485 5.04 -9.29 -22.34
CA MET A 485 5.33 -9.99 -21.10
C MET A 485 5.57 -11.47 -21.39
N HIS A 486 6.68 -12.00 -20.90
CA HIS A 486 7.02 -13.42 -21.00
C HIS A 486 7.80 -13.91 -19.77
N SER A 487 7.80 -15.22 -19.57
CA SER A 487 8.47 -15.87 -18.45
C SER A 487 10.00 -15.85 -18.59
N LEU A 488 10.68 -15.75 -17.47
CA LEU A 488 12.12 -15.79 -17.31
C LEU A 488 12.46 -16.82 -16.21
N ASN A 489 13.50 -17.63 -16.43
CA ASN A 489 14.03 -18.49 -15.37
C ASN A 489 14.59 -17.62 -14.23
N LEU A 490 14.39 -18.06 -12.99
CA LEU A 490 14.85 -17.41 -11.77
C LEU A 490 16.37 -17.14 -11.75
N GLU A 491 17.20 -18.01 -12.33
CA GLU A 491 18.64 -17.77 -12.43
C GLU A 491 18.96 -16.49 -13.22
N ARG A 492 18.27 -16.31 -14.37
CA ARG A 492 18.41 -15.10 -15.19
C ARG A 492 17.84 -13.87 -14.50
N TYR A 493 16.76 -14.03 -13.72
CA TYR A 493 16.23 -12.96 -12.89
C TYR A 493 17.28 -12.50 -11.87
N ARG A 494 17.84 -13.42 -11.08
CA ARG A 494 18.85 -13.11 -10.06
C ARG A 494 20.06 -12.42 -10.67
N LYS A 495 20.53 -12.91 -11.83
CA LYS A 495 21.65 -12.30 -12.56
C LYS A 495 21.35 -10.85 -12.98
N ALA A 496 20.14 -10.56 -13.45
CA ALA A 496 19.75 -9.19 -13.78
C ALA A 496 19.71 -8.28 -12.54
N VAL A 497 19.16 -8.79 -11.43
CA VAL A 497 19.10 -8.05 -10.16
C VAL A 497 20.50 -7.79 -9.59
N GLU A 498 21.41 -8.77 -9.69
CA GLU A 498 22.81 -8.64 -9.29
C GLU A 498 23.54 -7.55 -10.09
N LEU A 499 23.39 -7.56 -11.43
CA LEU A 499 24.00 -6.56 -12.31
C LEU A 499 23.50 -5.14 -12.04
N GLY A 500 22.21 -4.98 -11.74
CA GLY A 500 21.62 -3.65 -11.50
C GLY A 500 21.74 -3.16 -10.07
N GLY A 501 21.83 -4.07 -9.10
CA GLY A 501 21.69 -3.80 -7.67
C GLY A 501 20.29 -3.26 -7.31
N VAL A 502 19.75 -3.61 -6.15
CA VAL A 502 18.48 -3.00 -5.68
C VAL A 502 18.78 -1.65 -5.04
N TYR A 503 17.98 -0.63 -5.37
CA TYR A 503 18.11 0.70 -4.78
C TYR A 503 17.83 0.67 -3.27
N ALA A 504 18.71 1.27 -2.47
CA ALA A 504 18.60 1.29 -1.01
C ALA A 504 18.77 2.70 -0.40
N GLY A 505 18.45 3.75 -1.18
CA GLY A 505 18.50 5.15 -0.74
C GLY A 505 19.81 5.85 -1.04
#